data_AF-A0A2V7Q4R6-F1
#
_entry.id   AF-A0A2V7Q4R6-F1
#
_cell.length_a   1.000
_cell.length_b   1.000
_cell.length_c   1.000
_cell.angle_alpha   90.00
_cell.angle_beta   90.00
_cell.angle_gamma   90.00
#
_symmetry.space_group_name_H-M   'P 1'
#
loop_
_entity.id
_entity.type
_entity.pdbx_description
1 polymer ?
#
loop_
_entity_poly.entity_id
_entity_poly.type
_entity_poly.pdbx_seq_one_letter_code
_entity_poly.pdbx_strand_id
1 'polypeptide(L)'
;MMCPHMEATLNEYVDGTLAARERATVEAHLIDCAGCRAAIVELHALVTAAAALPKSIAPERNLWTAVEARIVQRAAFNVQRAFWRGALAAAAVLVIALGL
;
A
#
# COMPACT_ATOMS: atom_id res chain seq x y z
N MET A 1 2.46 31.60 2.43
CA MET A 1 2.18 30.63 1.36
C MET A 1 3.12 29.45 1.54
N MET A 2 2.63 28.21 1.45
CA MET A 2 3.43 26.99 1.59
C MET A 2 4.36 26.80 0.38
N CYS A 3 5.54 26.23 0.60
CA CYS A 3 6.49 25.90 -0.46
C CYS A 3 6.07 24.60 -1.19
N PRO A 4 5.82 24.60 -2.51
CA PRO A 4 5.35 23.41 -3.22
C PRO A 4 6.30 22.20 -3.14
N HIS A 5 7.61 22.44 -3.15
CA HIS A 5 8.62 21.38 -3.05
C HIS A 5 8.69 20.71 -1.67
N MET A 6 8.03 21.27 -0.65
CA MET A 6 8.06 20.75 0.72
C MET A 6 6.83 19.90 1.03
N GLU A 7 5.79 19.90 0.19
CA GLU A 7 4.49 19.31 0.48
C GLU A 7 4.58 17.83 0.92
N ALA A 8 5.24 16.98 0.11
CA ALA A 8 5.41 15.57 0.43
C ALA A 8 6.19 15.37 1.74
N THR A 9 7.28 16.11 1.93
CA THR A 9 8.14 16.00 3.11
C THR A 9 7.45 16.51 4.38
N LEU A 10 6.56 17.51 4.31
CA LEU A 10 5.76 17.95 5.45
C LEU A 10 4.74 16.90 5.88
N ASN A 11 4.12 16.19 4.94
CA ASN A 11 3.21 15.09 5.26
C ASN A 11 3.96 13.97 6.00
N GLU A 12 5.10 13.54 5.47
CA GLU A 12 5.95 12.53 6.12
C GLU A 12 6.48 12.99 7.49
N TYR A 13 6.76 14.29 7.64
CA TYR A 13 7.14 14.89 8.91
C TYR A 13 6.01 14.78 9.95
N VAL A 14 4.78 15.13 9.56
CA VAL A 14 3.58 15.07 10.42
C VAL A 14 3.21 13.62 10.76
N ASP A 15 3.35 12.70 9.82
CA ASP A 15 3.14 11.26 10.02
C ASP A 15 4.26 10.61 10.85
N GLY A 16 5.37 11.31 11.07
CA GLY A 16 6.51 10.86 11.86
C GLY A 16 7.36 9.78 11.18
N THR A 17 7.26 9.65 9.85
CA THR A 17 7.91 8.59 9.05
C THR A 17 9.29 8.97 8.51
N LEU A 18 9.66 10.26 8.58
CA LEU A 18 10.98 10.74 8.15
C LEU A 18 12.13 10.17 8.99
N ALA A 19 13.25 9.89 8.32
CA ALA A 19 14.50 9.60 9.01
C ALA A 19 15.01 10.83 9.77
N ALA A 20 15.82 10.62 10.81
CA ALA A 20 16.29 11.70 11.69
C ALA A 20 16.97 12.86 10.94
N ARG A 21 17.74 12.56 9.88
CA ARG A 21 18.41 13.58 9.06
C ARG A 21 17.43 14.45 8.28
N GLU A 22 16.40 13.86 7.70
CA GLU A 22 15.39 14.57 6.91
C GLU A 22 14.50 15.40 7.84
N ARG A 23 14.15 14.84 9.00
CA ARG A 23 13.44 15.57 10.06
C ARG A 23 14.19 16.84 10.47
N ALA A 24 15.50 16.75 10.73
CA ALA A 24 16.32 17.92 11.05
C ALA A 24 16.35 18.96 9.91
N THR A 25 16.28 18.52 8.65
CA THR A 25 16.20 19.42 7.49
C THR A 25 14.88 20.19 7.46
N VAL A 26 13.77 19.50 7.75
CA VAL A 26 12.45 20.14 7.88
C VAL A 26 12.45 21.12 9.06
N GLU A 27 12.91 20.70 10.23
CA GLU A 27 12.99 21.55 11.43
C GLU A 27 13.79 22.84 11.16
N ALA A 28 14.92 22.74 10.47
CA ALA A 28 15.70 23.91 10.05
C ALA A 28 14.90 24.82 9.11
N HIS A 29 14.21 24.27 8.11
CA HIS A 29 13.36 25.05 7.20
C HIS A 29 12.21 25.76 7.94
N LEU A 30 11.65 25.11 8.96
CA LEU A 30 10.55 25.67 9.76
C LEU A 30 10.98 26.86 10.63
N ILE A 31 12.27 27.12 10.84
CA ILE A 31 12.72 28.34 11.53
C ILE A 31 12.40 29.58 10.69
N ASP A 32 12.61 29.49 9.37
CA ASP A 32 12.53 30.65 8.48
C ASP A 32 11.22 30.73 7.68
N CYS A 33 10.51 29.60 7.49
CA CYS A 33 9.33 29.56 6.64
C CYS A 33 8.01 29.56 7.43
N ALA A 34 7.39 30.74 7.56
CA ALA A 34 6.07 30.88 8.19
C ALA A 34 4.95 30.11 7.46
N GLY A 35 5.04 29.97 6.13
CA GLY A 35 4.06 29.24 5.33
C GLY A 35 4.06 27.74 5.62
N CYS A 36 5.23 27.13 5.75
CA CYS A 36 5.34 25.72 6.09
C CYS A 36 5.00 25.44 7.56
N ARG A 37 5.30 26.38 8.48
CA ARG A 37 4.81 26.30 9.87
C ARG A 37 3.28 26.26 9.94
N ALA A 38 2.60 27.15 9.20
CA ALA A 38 1.14 27.17 9.15
C ALA A 38 0.58 25.85 8.57
N ALA A 39 1.18 25.35 7.50
CA ALA A 39 0.78 24.07 6.90
C ALA A 39 0.89 22.88 7.88
N ILE A 40 1.96 22.81 8.68
CA ILE A 40 2.11 21.75 9.71
C ILE A 40 1.01 21.84 10.77
N VAL A 41 0.63 23.05 11.19
CA VAL A 41 -0.46 23.24 12.15
C VAL A 41 -1.78 22.72 11.56
N GLU A 42 -2.07 23.04 10.30
CA GLU A 42 -3.26 22.55 9.60
C GLU A 42 -3.24 21.02 9.43
N LEU A 43 -2.11 20.45 9.04
CA LEU A 43 -1.93 19.00 8.88
C LEU A 43 -2.10 18.25 10.21
N HIS A 44 -1.50 18.75 11.30
CA HIS A 44 -1.70 18.15 12.62
C HIS A 44 -3.16 18.23 13.09
N ALA A 45 -3.85 19.35 12.81
CA ALA A 45 -5.27 19.48 13.12
C ALA A 45 -6.10 18.44 12.34
N LEU A 46 -5.80 18.24 11.05
CA LEU A 46 -6.44 17.23 10.23
C LEU A 46 -6.21 15.81 10.76
N VAL A 47 -4.97 15.45 11.07
CA VAL A 47 -4.62 14.13 11.63
C VAL A 47 -5.32 13.90 12.98
N THR A 48 -5.36 14.93 13.82
CA THR A 48 -6.06 14.86 15.12
C THR A 48 -7.56 14.64 14.94
N ALA A 49 -8.19 15.36 14.02
CA ALA A 49 -9.61 15.18 13.70
C ALA A 49 -9.89 13.78 13.11
N ALA A 50 -9.04 13.29 12.21
CA ALA A 50 -9.15 11.95 11.65
C ALA A 50 -8.95 10.87 12.73
N ALA A 51 -8.01 11.05 13.65
CA ALA A 51 -7.75 10.11 14.74
C ALA A 51 -8.94 9.97 15.70
N ALA A 52 -9.76 11.02 15.82
CA ALA A 52 -10.98 11.05 16.63
C ALA A 52 -12.18 10.34 15.98
N LEU A 53 -12.09 9.97 14.70
CA LEU A 53 -13.15 9.21 14.03
C LEU A 53 -13.31 7.80 14.65
N PRO A 54 -14.52 7.20 14.57
CA PRO A 54 -14.72 5.82 14.97
C PRO A 54 -13.73 4.89 14.25
N LYS A 55 -13.09 3.98 15.00
CA LYS A 55 -12.11 3.03 14.45
C LYS A 55 -12.72 2.05 13.44
N SER A 56 -14.02 1.84 13.53
CA SER A 56 -14.77 1.02 12.59
C SER A 56 -16.18 1.56 12.44
N ILE A 57 -16.70 1.45 11.23
CA ILE A 57 -18.13 1.58 10.93
C ILE A 57 -18.62 0.21 10.47
N ALA A 58 -19.80 -0.20 10.92
CA ALA A 58 -20.42 -1.41 10.39
C ALA A 58 -20.85 -1.14 8.93
N PRO A 59 -20.37 -1.92 7.94
CA PRO A 59 -20.86 -1.78 6.58
C PRO A 59 -22.35 -2.16 6.53
N GLU A 60 -23.13 -1.46 5.72
CA GLU A 60 -24.59 -1.70 5.60
C GLU A 60 -24.95 -3.13 5.17
N ARG A 61 -24.03 -3.82 4.49
CA ARG A 61 -24.20 -5.19 4.00
C ARG A 61 -22.92 -6.01 4.20
N ASN A 62 -23.07 -7.33 4.23
CA ASN A 62 -21.93 -8.24 4.30
C ASN A 62 -21.16 -8.26 2.97
N LEU A 63 -20.05 -7.51 2.90
CA LEU A 63 -19.17 -7.47 1.73
C LEU A 63 -18.21 -8.67 1.66
N TRP A 64 -18.00 -9.39 2.76
CA TRP A 64 -16.98 -10.44 2.84
C TRP A 64 -17.26 -11.57 1.85
N THR A 65 -18.51 -11.99 1.70
CA THR A 65 -18.93 -13.03 0.75
C THR A 65 -18.46 -12.72 -0.69
N ALA A 66 -18.58 -11.46 -1.13
CA ALA A 66 -18.17 -11.06 -2.47
C ALA A 66 -16.65 -10.94 -2.62
N VAL A 67 -15.96 -10.47 -1.58
CA VAL A 67 -14.48 -10.38 -1.54
C VAL A 67 -13.86 -11.78 -1.55
N GLU A 68 -14.34 -12.67 -0.69
CA GLU A 68 -13.90 -14.06 -0.58
C GLU A 68 -14.03 -14.80 -1.91
N ALA A 69 -15.20 -14.70 -2.56
CA ALA A 69 -15.44 -15.32 -3.87
C ALA A 69 -14.40 -14.92 -4.92
N ARG A 70 -14.02 -13.62 -4.97
CA ARG A 70 -13.03 -13.12 -5.94
C ARG A 70 -11.60 -13.54 -5.62
N ILE A 71 -11.24 -13.65 -4.33
CA ILE A 71 -9.92 -14.14 -3.91
C ILE A 71 -9.78 -15.62 -4.28
N VAL A 72 -10.79 -16.44 -3.97
CA VAL A 72 -10.80 -17.88 -4.27
C VAL A 72 -10.76 -18.12 -5.78
N GLN A 73 -11.54 -17.38 -6.57
CA GLN A 73 -11.53 -17.50 -8.04
C GLN A 73 -10.13 -17.26 -8.62
N ARG A 74 -9.41 -16.21 -8.20
CA ARG A 74 -8.03 -15.97 -8.66
C ARG A 74 -7.08 -17.13 -8.35
N ALA A 75 -7.23 -17.78 -7.19
CA ALA A 75 -6.43 -18.95 -6.85
C ALA A 75 -6.78 -20.17 -7.73
N ALA A 76 -8.07 -20.36 -8.05
CA ALA A 76 -8.54 -21.44 -8.90
C ALA A 76 -8.10 -21.32 -10.37
N PHE A 77 -7.88 -20.10 -10.89
CA PHE A 77 -7.35 -19.87 -12.24
C PHE A 77 -5.89 -20.30 -12.45
N ASN A 78 -5.21 -20.86 -11.44
CA ASN A 78 -3.90 -21.50 -11.60
C ASN A 78 -3.95 -22.87 -12.33
N VAL A 79 -5.07 -23.16 -13.03
CA VAL A 79 -5.28 -24.33 -13.92
C VAL A 79 -4.16 -24.48 -14.94
N GLN A 80 -3.55 -23.37 -15.37
CA GLN A 80 -2.40 -23.38 -16.28
C GLN A 80 -1.26 -24.23 -15.72
N ARG A 81 -0.91 -24.13 -14.42
CA ARG A 81 0.14 -24.96 -13.80
C ARG A 81 -0.23 -26.44 -13.75
N ALA A 82 -1.50 -26.78 -13.55
CA ALA A 82 -1.97 -28.17 -13.56
C ALA A 82 -1.89 -28.76 -14.98
N PHE A 83 -2.26 -27.98 -16.00
CA PHE A 83 -2.15 -28.36 -17.40
C PHE A 83 -0.69 -28.57 -17.84
N TRP A 84 0.21 -27.64 -17.51
CA TRP A 84 1.64 -27.78 -17.82
C TRP A 84 2.28 -28.98 -17.11
N ARG A 85 1.87 -29.32 -15.88
CA ARG A 85 2.34 -30.55 -15.20
C ARG A 85 1.88 -31.82 -15.92
N GLY A 86 0.62 -31.89 -16.36
CA GLY A 86 0.12 -33.02 -17.14
C GLY A 86 0.80 -33.17 -18.49
N ALA A 87 1.02 -32.04 -19.19
CA ALA A 87 1.72 -32.01 -20.47
C ALA A 87 3.20 -32.45 -20.34
N LEU A 88 3.90 -31.98 -19.30
CA LEU A 88 5.29 -32.38 -19.04
C LEU A 88 5.40 -33.87 -18.67
N ALA A 89 4.48 -34.41 -17.88
CA ALA A 89 4.47 -35.83 -17.54
C ALA A 89 4.25 -36.71 -18.79
N ALA A 90 3.31 -36.33 -19.66
CA ALA A 90 3.07 -37.04 -20.92
C ALA A 90 4.29 -36.96 -21.88
N ALA A 91 4.93 -35.80 -21.97
CA ALA A 91 6.14 -35.62 -22.78
C ALA A 91 7.30 -36.47 -22.25
N ALA A 92 7.51 -36.52 -20.94
CA ALA A 92 8.53 -37.37 -20.32
C ALA A 92 8.30 -38.86 -20.63
N VAL A 93 7.05 -39.33 -20.56
CA VAL A 93 6.69 -40.71 -20.92
C VAL A 93 7.01 -41.00 -22.39
N LEU A 94 6.72 -40.06 -23.31
CA LEU A 94 7.05 -40.20 -24.73
C LEU A 94 8.55 -40.28 -24.98
N VAL A 95 9.36 -39.44 -24.32
CA VAL A 95 10.83 -39.48 -24.42
C VAL A 95 11.36 -40.82 -23.95
N ILE A 96 10.90 -41.28 -22.78
CA ILE A 96 11.30 -42.58 -22.21
C ILE A 96 10.87 -43.74 -23.13
N ALA A 97 9.68 -43.69 -23.71
CA ALA A 97 9.16 -44.75 -24.58
C ALA A 97 9.83 -44.77 -25.98
N LEU A 98 10.25 -43.61 -26.50
CA LEU A 98 10.92 -43.48 -27.79
C LEU A 98 12.45 -43.65 -27.70
N GLY A 99 13.02 -43.68 -26.49
CA GLY A 99 14.45 -43.97 -26.27
C GLY A 99 15.41 -42.89 -26.76
N LEU A 100 14.98 -41.62 -26.73
CA LEU A 100 15.83 -40.43 -26.90
C LEU A 100 16.42 -40.00 -25.54
#